data_AF-A0A024VFW7-F1
#
_entry.id   AF-A0A024VFW7-F1
#
_cell.length_a   1.000
_cell.length_b   1.000
_cell.length_c   1.000
_cell.angle_alpha   90.00
_cell.angle_beta   90.00
_cell.angle_gamma   90.00
#
_symmetry.space_group_name_H-M   'P 1'
#
loop_
_entity.id
_entity.type
_entity.pdbx_description
1 polymer ?
#
loop_
_entity_poly.entity_id
_entity_poly.type
_entity_poly.pdbx_seq_one_letter_code
_entity_poly.pdbx_strand_id
1 'polypeptide(L)' 'MINFSDIRSLLYGEEQLKRVETQANLINDNCCLALHLDDSGNCIPIKFGSVKEKNLFIFIMKDYKKNS' A
#
# COMPACT_ATOMS: atom_id res chain seq x y z
N MET A 1 12.45 4.39 9.74
CA MET A 1 12.69 4.48 8.28
C MET A 1 12.37 3.13 7.69
N ILE A 2 11.62 3.05 6.59
CA ILE A 2 11.21 1.79 5.95
C ILE A 2 12.02 1.65 4.67
N ASN A 3 12.71 0.53 4.47
CA ASN A 3 13.38 0.24 3.20
C ASN A 3 12.38 -0.38 2.22
N PHE A 4 12.50 -0.07 0.93
CA PHE A 4 11.60 -0.61 -0.09
C PHE A 4 11.79 -2.11 -0.32
N SER A 5 12.97 -2.64 0.03
CA SER A 5 13.22 -4.07 0.12
C SER A 5 12.22 -4.77 1.04
N ASP A 6 11.89 -4.16 2.19
CA ASP A 6 11.12 -4.76 3.29
C ASP A 6 9.60 -4.71 3.03
N ILE A 7 9.19 -4.11 1.92
CA ILE A 7 7.78 -4.06 1.50
C ILE A 7 7.48 -5.34 0.72
N ARG A 8 6.79 -6.29 1.35
CA ARG A 8 6.38 -7.55 0.72
C ARG A 8 5.45 -7.34 -0.46
N SER A 9 4.41 -6.55 -0.24
CA SER A 9 3.35 -6.33 -1.21
C SER A 9 2.61 -5.02 -0.94
N LEU A 10 1.86 -4.59 -1.96
CA LEU A 10 0.97 -3.44 -1.87
C LEU A 10 -0.47 -3.94 -1.82
N LEU A 11 -1.23 -3.45 -0.84
CA LEU A 11 -2.66 -3.71 -0.70
C LEU A 11 -3.42 -2.49 -1.21
N TYR A 12 -4.25 -2.65 -2.23
CA TYR A 12 -4.98 -1.54 -2.85
C TYR A 12 -6.34 -1.93 -3.44
N GLY A 13 -6.67 -3.23 -3.44
CA GLY A 13 -8.03 -3.70 -3.68
C GLY A 13 -8.87 -3.60 -2.42
N GLU A 14 -10.17 -3.36 -2.58
CA GLU A 14 -11.12 -3.28 -1.46
C GLU A 14 -11.03 -4.50 -0.52
N GLU A 15 -11.08 -5.71 -1.07
CA GLU A 15 -10.99 -6.96 -0.31
C GLU A 15 -9.64 -7.17 0.40
N GLN A 16 -8.58 -6.50 -0.07
CA GLN A 16 -7.28 -6.52 0.59
C GLN A 16 -7.24 -5.53 1.75
N LEU A 17 -7.77 -4.32 1.54
CA LEU A 17 -7.80 -3.26 2.55
C LEU A 17 -8.75 -3.58 3.71
N LYS A 18 -9.85 -4.31 3.46
CA LYS A 18 -10.76 -4.84 4.51
C LYS A 18 -10.06 -5.69 5.57
N ARG A 19 -8.94 -6.31 5.24
CA ARG A 19 -8.18 -7.19 6.15
C ARG A 19 -7.25 -6.41 7.09
N VAL A 20 -7.07 -5.12 6.85
CA VAL A 20 -6.24 -4.27 7.70
C VAL A 20 -7.06 -3.86 8.91
N GLU A 21 -6.64 -4.30 10.09
CA GLU A 21 -7.28 -3.91 11.36
C GLU A 21 -7.00 -2.43 11.64
N THR A 22 -7.98 -1.56 11.37
CA THR A 22 -7.85 -0.12 11.60
C THR A 22 -9.21 0.53 11.86
N GLN A 23 -9.20 1.67 12.56
CA GLN A 23 -10.36 2.54 12.70
C GLN A 23 -10.47 3.55 11.54
N ALA A 24 -9.45 3.65 10.68
CA ALA A 24 -9.47 4.53 9.52
C ALA A 24 -10.33 3.96 8.39
N ASN A 25 -11.05 4.82 7.67
CA ASN A 25 -11.83 4.39 6.51
C ASN A 25 -10.93 4.24 5.27
N LEU A 26 -10.39 3.04 5.08
CA LEU A 26 -9.55 2.70 3.92
C LEU A 26 -10.33 2.20 2.70
N ILE A 27 -11.59 1.82 2.90
CA ILE A 27 -12.39 1.11 1.89
C ILE A 27 -13.15 2.07 0.99
N ASN A 28 -13.76 3.10 1.57
CA ASN A 28 -14.60 4.04 0.82
C ASN A 28 -13.79 5.12 0.11
N ASP A 29 -12.47 5.11 0.25
CA ASP A 29 -11.56 6.08 -0.35
C ASP A 29 -10.64 5.39 -1.37
N ASN A 30 -10.89 5.69 -2.65
CA ASN A 30 -10.10 5.16 -3.76
C ASN A 30 -8.65 5.66 -3.76
N CYS A 31 -8.28 6.58 -2.88
CA CYS A 31 -6.93 7.11 -2.72
C CYS A 31 -6.11 6.37 -1.64
N CYS A 32 -6.64 5.30 -1.03
CA CYS A 32 -5.94 4.52 -0.01
C CYS A 32 -5.19 3.31 -0.60
N LEU A 33 -4.03 3.03 -0.01
CA LEU A 33 -3.21 1.83 -0.21
C LEU A 33 -2.52 1.50 1.11
N ALA A 34 -2.20 0.23 1.37
CA ALA A 34 -1.38 -0.15 2.50
C ALA A 34 -0.10 -0.87 2.07
N LEU A 35 1.01 -0.56 2.74
CA LEU A 35 2.29 -1.26 2.61
C LEU A 35 2.27 -2.47 3.54
N HIS A 36 2.37 -3.68 3.01
CA HIS A 36 2.52 -4.89 3.81
C HIS A 36 4.02 -5.17 3.99
N LEU A 37 4.48 -5.19 5.23
CA LEU A 37 5.90 -5.30 5.58
C LEU A 37 6.29 -6.76 5.85
N ASP A 38 7.44 -7.19 5.34
CA ASP A 38 7.94 -8.56 5.47
C ASP A 38 8.25 -8.94 6.92
N ASP A 39 9.02 -8.10 7.63
CA ASP A 39 9.56 -8.44 8.96
C ASP A 39 8.48 -8.56 10.05
N SER A 40 7.45 -7.73 9.98
CA SER A 40 6.42 -7.65 11.04
C SER A 40 5.08 -8.26 10.64
N GLY A 41 4.84 -8.48 9.35
CA GLY A 41 3.52 -8.81 8.81
C GLY A 41 2.48 -7.68 8.96
N ASN A 42 2.86 -6.55 9.56
CA ASN A 42 1.97 -5.41 9.74
C ASN A 42 1.77 -4.64 8.43
N CYS A 43 0.72 -3.82 8.44
CA CYS A 43 0.37 -2.95 7.33
C CYS A 43 0.46 -1.48 7.73
N ILE A 44 1.01 -0.65 6.84
CA ILE A 44 1.03 0.82 7.00
C ILE A 44 0.14 1.44 5.93
N PRO A 45 -1.05 1.96 6.31
CA PRO A 45 -1.93 2.65 5.38
C PRO A 45 -1.37 4.01 4.96
N ILE A 46 -1.52 4.33 3.69
CA ILE A 46 -1.16 5.60 3.05
C ILE A 46 -2.37 6.10 2.29
N LYS A 47 -2.73 7.35 2.53
CA LYS A 47 -3.74 8.07 1.76
C LYS A 47 -3.06 9.09 0.86
N PHE A 48 -3.30 9.01 -0.43
CA PHE A 48 -2.80 9.95 -1.43
C PHE A 48 -3.77 11.13 -1.61
N GLY A 49 -3.30 12.23 -2.19
CA GLY A 49 -4.14 13.38 -2.50
C GLY A 49 -5.09 13.10 -3.68
N SER A 50 -4.73 12.16 -4.55
CA SER A 50 -5.58 11.71 -5.65
C SER A 50 -5.38 10.24 -6.01
N VAL A 51 -6.37 9.66 -6.70
CA VAL A 51 -6.28 8.31 -7.28
C VAL A 51 -5.12 8.21 -8.28
N LYS A 52 -4.82 9.30 -9.00
CA LYS A 52 -3.71 9.35 -9.96
C LYS A 52 -2.36 9.17 -9.26
N GLU A 53 -2.15 9.85 -8.14
CA GLU A 53 -0.93 9.71 -7.33
C GLU A 53 -0.79 8.30 -6.76
N LYS A 54 -1.88 7.73 -6.22
CA LYS A 54 -1.89 6.34 -5.76
C LYS A 54 -1.46 5.38 -6.87
N ASN A 55 -2.06 5.51 -8.06
CA ASN A 55 -1.76 4.64 -9.19
C ASN A 55 -0.32 4.81 -9.68
N LEU A 56 0.21 6.04 -9.67
CA LEU A 56 1.61 6.30 -10.00
C LEU A 56 2.56 5.63 -9.00
N PHE A 57 2.24 5.70 -7.71
CA PHE A 57 3.02 5.01 -6.67
C PHE A 57 3.02 3.49 -6.88
N ILE A 58 1.85 2.89 -7.16
CA ILE A 58 1.75 1.46 -7.46
C ILE A 58 2.62 1.09 -8.68
N PHE A 59 2.59 1.92 -9.73
CA PHE A 59 3.39 1.69 -10.93
C PHE A 59 4.90 1.72 -10.62
N ILE A 60 5.37 2.75 -9.93
CA ILE A 60 6.80 2.91 -9.57
C ILE A 60 7.26 1.76 -8.67
N MET A 61 6.49 1.37 -7.66
CA MET A 61 6.85 0.28 -6.76
C MET A 61 6.90 -1.08 -7.46
N LYS A 62 6.00 -1.31 -8.43
CA LYS A 62 6.04 -2.52 -9.26
C LYS A 62 7.27 -2.56 -10.15
N ASP A 63 7.67 -1.42 -10.72
CA ASP A 63 8.89 -1.31 -11.51
C ASP A 63 10.14 -1.51 -10.64
N TYR A 64 10.19 -0.89 -9.47
CA TYR A 64 11.26 -1.07 -8.49
C TYR A 64 11.44 -2.55 -8.12
N LYS A 65 10.35 -3.26 -7.76
CA LYS A 65 10.40 -4.69 -7.40
C LYS A 65 10.76 -5.64 -8.54
N LYS A 66 10.62 -5.21 -9.81
CA LYS A 66 11.08 -6.01 -10.95
C LYS A 66 12.57 -5.88 -11.22
N ASN A 67 13.15 -4.74 -10.85
CA ASN A 67 14.54 -4.39 -11.11
C ASN A 67 15.43 -4.48 -9.86
N SER A 68 14.88 -4.90 -8.72
CA SER A 68 15.59 -5.15 -7.45
C SER A 68 15.80 -6.64 -7.25
#